data_AF-A0A1M5T282-F1
#
_entry.id   AF-A0A1M5T282-F1
#
_cell.length_a   1.000
_cell.length_b   1.000
_cell.length_c   1.000
_cell.angle_alpha   90.00
_cell.angle_beta   90.00
_cell.angle_gamma   90.00
#
_symmetry.space_group_name_H-M   'P 1'
#
loop_
_entity.id
_entity.type
_entity.pdbx_description
1 polymer ?
#
loop_
_entity_poly.entity_id
_entity_poly.type
_entity_poly.pdbx_seq_one_letter_code
_entity_poly.pdbx_strand_id
1 'polypeptide(L)' 'MYVEIYRITKSVWPCVLMHTVEDSVPNVMVMTGGFVSLTKMGDILLNPISGVITTAIFITIGLLLRRFRIMKYE' A
#
# COMPACT_ATOMS: atom_id res chain seq x y z
N MET A 1 0.33 -3.09 7.23
CA MET A 1 -0.86 -2.20 7.13
C MET A 1 -2.16 -2.99 7.13
N TYR A 2 -2.36 -3.92 6.20
CA TYR A 2 -3.56 -4.77 6.08
C TYR A 2 -4.04 -5.41 7.40
N VAL A 3 -3.14 -6.02 8.17
CA VAL A 3 -3.49 -6.66 9.46
C VAL A 3 -4.05 -5.66 10.47
N GLU A 4 -3.52 -4.44 10.52
CA GLU A 4 -4.03 -3.42 11.46
C GLU A 4 -5.40 -2.90 11.01
N ILE A 5 -5.63 -2.74 9.69
CA ILE A 5 -6.95 -2.40 9.15
C ILE A 5 -7.98 -3.47 9.49
N TYR A 6 -7.63 -4.75 9.31
CA TYR A 6 -8.47 -5.88 9.70
C TYR A 6 -8.78 -5.86 11.20
N ARG A 7 -7.77 -5.61 12.05
CA ARG A 7 -7.98 -5.58 13.51
C ARG A 7 -8.90 -4.45 13.95
N ILE A 8 -8.82 -3.28 13.31
CA ILE A 8 -9.67 -2.11 13.60
C ILE A 8 -11.10 -2.32 13.11
N THR A 9 -11.28 -2.84 11.90
CA THR A 9 -12.60 -2.96 11.25
C THR A 9 -13.28 -4.31 11.50
N LYS A 10 -12.55 -5.31 11.98
CA LYS A 10 -12.97 -6.71 12.14
C LYS A 10 -13.56 -7.33 10.88
N SER A 11 -13.23 -6.77 9.71
CA SER A 11 -13.77 -7.17 8.41
C SER A 11 -12.63 -7.35 7.41
N VAL A 12 -12.77 -8.36 6.55
CA VAL A 12 -11.81 -8.66 5.48
C VAL A 12 -12.05 -7.76 4.25
N TRP A 13 -13.25 -7.21 4.10
CA TRP A 13 -13.65 -6.38 2.96
C TRP A 13 -12.74 -5.19 2.66
N PRO A 14 -12.29 -4.39 3.65
CA PRO A 14 -11.34 -3.31 3.39
C PRO A 14 -10.01 -3.79 2.80
N CYS A 15 -9.56 -4.99 3.20
CA CYS A 15 -8.34 -5.58 2.63
C CYS A 15 -8.56 -6.03 1.18
N VAL A 16 -9.72 -6.64 0.90
CA VAL A 16 -10.09 -7.07 -0.47
C VAL A 16 -10.18 -5.86 -1.40
N LEU A 17 -10.90 -4.81 -1.00
CA LEU A 17 -11.05 -3.60 -1.81
C LEU A 17 -9.70 -2.93 -2.07
N MET A 18 -8.86 -2.82 -1.04
CA MET A 18 -7.54 -2.22 -1.20
C MET A 18 -6.67 -3.05 -2.15
N HIS A 19 -6.68 -4.38 -2.03
CA HIS A 19 -5.94 -5.27 -2.93
C HIS A 19 -6.46 -5.17 -4.37
N THR A 20 -7.78 -5.09 -4.56
CA THR A 20 -8.38 -4.90 -5.89
C THR A 20 -7.97 -3.57 -6.52
N VAL A 21 -7.90 -2.49 -5.73
CA VAL A 21 -7.45 -1.18 -6.22
C VAL A 21 -5.96 -1.20 -6.57
N GLU A 22 -5.13 -1.81 -5.72
CA GLU A 22 -3.69 -2.02 -5.96
C GLU A 22 -3.44 -2.76 -7.28
N ASP A 23 -4.20 -3.83 -7.54
CA ASP A 23 -4.04 -4.60 -8.78
C ASP A 23 -4.61 -3.88 -10.01
N SER A 24 -5.75 -3.21 -9.88
CA SER A 24 -6.42 -2.61 -11.04
C SER A 24 -5.77 -1.30 -11.49
N VAL A 25 -5.08 -0.58 -10.60
CA VAL A 25 -4.53 0.75 -10.88
C VAL A 25 -3.01 0.71 -11.01
N PRO A 26 -2.20 0.70 -9.94
CA PRO A 26 -0.74 0.77 -10.09
C PRO A 26 -0.14 -0.45 -10.78
N ASN A 27 -0.64 -1.66 -10.53
CA ASN A 27 -0.12 -2.88 -11.16
C ASN A 27 -0.38 -2.90 -12.67
N VAL A 28 -1.60 -2.60 -13.10
CA VAL A 28 -1.91 -2.43 -14.53
C VAL A 28 -1.14 -1.26 -15.15
N MET A 29 -0.99 -0.14 -14.45
CA MET A 29 -0.34 1.05 -15.01
C MET A 29 1.17 0.88 -15.24
N VAL A 30 1.85 0.16 -14.34
CA VAL A 30 3.32 0.07 -14.33
C VAL A 30 3.85 -1.26 -14.81
N MET A 31 3.24 -2.39 -14.43
CA MET A 31 3.73 -3.72 -14.80
C MET A 31 3.08 -4.26 -16.07
N THR A 32 1.74 -4.23 -16.16
CA THR A 32 1.02 -5.00 -17.19
C THR A 32 0.71 -4.19 -18.44
N GLY A 33 0.38 -2.91 -18.30
CA GLY A 33 -0.07 -2.04 -19.39
C GLY A 33 1.05 -1.30 -20.11
N GLY A 34 2.26 -1.22 -19.54
CA GLY A 34 3.40 -0.54 -20.16
C GLY A 34 3.20 0.95 -20.45
N PHE A 35 2.16 1.58 -19.88
CA PHE A 35 1.80 2.97 -20.13
C PHE A 35 2.81 3.96 -19.54
N VAL A 36 3.54 3.55 -18.50
CA VAL A 36 4.60 4.35 -17.85
C VAL A 36 5.92 3.59 -17.92
N SER A 37 6.81 4.04 -18.81
CA SER A 37 8.19 3.53 -18.89
C SER A 37 9.08 4.29 -17.91
N LEU A 38 9.40 3.67 -16.77
CA LEU A 38 10.35 4.22 -15.79
C LEU A 38 11.78 3.80 -16.16
N THR A 39 12.73 4.75 -16.13
CA THR A 39 14.17 4.46 -16.24
C THR A 39 14.60 3.58 -15.05
N LYS A 40 15.60 2.68 -15.21
CA LYS A 40 16.08 1.75 -14.17
C LYS A 40 16.19 2.32 -12.75
N MET A 41 16.71 3.55 -12.59
CA MET A 41 16.79 4.20 -11.27
C MET A 41 15.46 4.79 -10.78
N GLY A 42 14.63 5.28 -11.70
CA GLY A 42 13.28 5.76 -11.40
C GLY A 42 12.34 4.64 -10.99
N ASP A 43 12.52 3.44 -11.54
CA ASP A 43 11.78 2.25 -11.14
C ASP A 43 12.12 1.85 -9.69
N ILE A 44 13.40 1.81 -9.32
CA ILE A 44 13.80 1.47 -7.94
C ILE A 44 13.29 2.48 -6.90
N LEU A 45 13.27 3.78 -7.24
CA LEU A 45 12.91 4.84 -6.30
C LEU A 45 11.40 5.10 -6.25
N LEU A 46 10.75 5.18 -7.41
CA LEU A 46 9.40 5.73 -7.58
C LEU A 46 8.38 4.68 -8.03
N ASN A 47 8.76 3.41 -8.16
CA ASN A 47 7.77 2.39 -8.50
C ASN A 47 6.65 2.35 -7.43
N PRO A 48 5.38 2.54 -7.82
CA PRO A 48 4.26 2.61 -6.89
C PRO A 48 3.90 1.26 -6.24
N ILE A 49 4.57 0.17 -6.62
CA ILE A 49 4.39 -1.19 -6.08
C ILE A 49 5.58 -1.56 -5.20
N SER A 50 6.80 -1.41 -5.74
CA SER A 50 8.04 -1.92 -5.12
C SER A 50 9.07 -0.85 -4.77
N GLY A 51 8.78 0.41 -5.09
CA GLY A 51 9.70 1.53 -4.90
C GLY A 51 10.00 1.80 -3.42
N VAL A 52 11.19 2.31 -3.17
CA VAL A 52 11.66 2.65 -1.82
C VAL A 52 10.74 3.67 -1.14
N ILE A 53 10.30 4.69 -1.88
CA ILE A 53 9.43 5.74 -1.35
C ILE A 53 8.05 5.16 -0.99
N THR A 54 7.48 4.37 -1.89
CA THR A 54 6.18 3.72 -1.69
C THR A 54 6.21 2.82 -0.45
N THR A 55 7.28 2.04 -0.29
CA THR A 55 7.50 1.18 0.87
C THR A 55 7.60 1.98 2.17
N ALA A 56 8.35 3.08 2.18
CA ALA A 56 8.47 3.96 3.34
C ALA A 56 7.12 4.57 3.76
N ILE A 57 6.29 4.96 2.78
CA ILE A 57 4.93 5.47 3.03
C ILE A 57 4.06 4.38 3.66
N PHE A 58 4.05 3.17 3.09
CA PHE A 58 3.25 2.05 3.64
C PHE A 58 3.66 1.67 5.07
N ILE A 59 4.95 1.70 5.37
CA ILE A 59 5.46 1.48 6.74
C ILE A 59 4.95 2.59 7.67
N THR A 60 5.08 3.84 7.25
CA THR A 60 4.65 5.01 8.04
C THR A 60 3.15 4.93 8.35
N ILE A 61 2.31 4.67 7.35
CA ILE A 61 0.86 4.51 7.53
C ILE A 61 0.56 3.31 8.43
N GLY A 62 1.27 2.19 8.25
CA GLY A 62 1.12 1.01 9.10
C GLY A 62 1.43 1.30 10.57
N LEU A 63 2.48 2.07 10.85
CA LEU A 63 2.84 2.50 12.21
C LEU A 63 1.83 3.49 12.80
N LEU A 64 1.32 4.43 11.99
CA LEU A 64 0.26 5.35 12.41
C LEU A 64 -1.02 4.60 12.79
N LEU A 65 -1.48 3.66 11.95
CA LEU A 65 -2.63 2.81 12.26
C LEU A 65 -2.44 2.01 13.55
N ARG A 66 -1.23 1.46 13.75
CA ARG A 66 -0.88 0.78 15.01
C ARG A 66 -0.98 1.72 16.21
N ARG A 67 -0.48 2.96 16.10
CA ARG A 67 -0.58 3.97 17.16
C ARG A 67 -2.03 4.34 17.46
N PHE A 68 -2.84 4.59 16.43
CA PHE A 68 -4.28 4.86 16.58
C PHE A 68 -5.01 3.73 17.29
N ARG A 69 -4.70 2.48 16.95
CA ARG A 69 -5.29 1.33 17.64
C ARG A 69 -4.91 1.32 19.11
N ILE A 70 -3.63 1.49 19.46
CA ILE A 70 -3.17 1.44 20.86
C ILE A 70 -3.85 2.52 21.70
N MET A 71 -3.90 3.77 21.22
CA MET A 71 -4.53 4.89 21.94
C MET A 71 -6.04 4.73 22.12
N LYS A 72 -6.73 3.92 21.31
CA LYS A 72 -8.18 3.68 21.44
C LYS A 72 -8.51 2.62 22.50
N TYR A 73 -7.53 1.85 22.95
CA TYR A 73 -7.69 0.80 23.98
C TYR A 73 -7.13 1.23 25.36
N GLU A 74 -6.64 2.46 25.50
CA GLU A 74 -6.37 3.14 26.78
C GLU A 74 -7.60 3.97 27.21
#